data_AF-A0A9D4LF19-F1
#
_entry.id   AF-A0A9D4LF19-F1
#
_cell.length_a   1.000
_cell.length_b   1.000
_cell.length_c   1.000
_cell.angle_alpha   90.00
_cell.angle_beta   90.00
_cell.angle_gamma   90.00
#
_symmetry.space_group_name_H-M   'P 1'
#
loop_
_entity.id
_entity.type
_entity.pdbx_description
1 polymer ?
#
loop_
_entity_poly.entity_id
_entity_poly.type
_entity_poly.pdbx_seq_one_letter_code
_entity_poly.pdbx_strand_id
1 'polypeptide(L)' 'MAALGYGYTISEVVASATNYAVFLGKRPNDKPLSVKWFKGFQQRWPELRVVRPRALSNYRAEATLEVNVHE' A
#
# COMPACT_ATOMS: atom_id res chain seq x y z
N MET A 1 11.87 6.34 9.24
CA MET A 1 12.32 4.97 8.89
C MET A 1 11.13 4.24 8.28
N ALA A 2 11.05 4.15 6.95
CA ALA A 2 10.26 3.08 6.34
C ALA A 2 11.19 1.88 6.32
N ALA A 3 10.94 0.91 7.20
CA ALA A 3 11.71 -0.32 7.26
C ALA A 3 11.73 -0.97 5.87
N LEU A 4 12.88 -1.46 5.46
CA LEU A 4 13.06 -2.19 4.20
C LEU A 4 11.93 -3.25 4.07
N GLY A 5 11.25 -3.26 2.92
CA GLY A 5 10.13 -4.18 2.66
C GLY A 5 8.71 -3.70 2.97
N TYR A 6 8.52 -2.61 3.73
CA TYR A 6 7.19 -2.09 4.13
C TYR A 6 6.63 -1.01 3.19
N GLY A 7 6.78 -1.20 1.88
CA GLY A 7 6.06 -0.41 0.90
C GLY A 7 4.62 -0.90 0.76
N TYR A 8 3.68 -0.01 0.52
CA TYR A 8 2.39 -0.39 -0.05
C TYR A 8 2.39 -0.05 -1.54
N THR A 9 1.81 -0.93 -2.35
CA THR A 9 1.45 -0.64 -3.73
C THR A 9 0.18 0.20 -3.78
N ILE A 10 -0.06 0.88 -4.91
CA ILE A 10 -1.31 1.61 -5.14
C ILE A 10 -2.53 0.71 -4.92
N SER A 11 -2.45 -0.54 -5.40
CA SER A 11 -3.49 -1.56 -5.24
C SER A 11 -3.77 -1.88 -3.77
N GLU A 12 -2.74 -2.07 -2.96
CA GLU A 12 -2.90 -2.37 -1.53
C GLU A 12 -3.49 -1.17 -0.78
N VAL A 13 -3.01 0.05 -1.06
CA VAL A 13 -3.57 1.26 -0.44
C VAL A 13 -5.05 1.41 -0.80
N VAL A 14 -5.41 1.20 -2.07
CA VAL A 14 -6.78 1.29 -2.55
C VAL A 14 -7.67 0.21 -1.92
N ALA A 15 -7.16 -1.02 -1.76
CA ALA A 15 -7.87 -2.10 -1.10
C ALA A 15 -8.12 -1.79 0.39
N SER A 16 -7.08 -1.39 1.12
CA SER A 16 -7.20 -0.99 2.54
C SER A 16 -8.17 0.17 2.74
N ALA A 17 -8.08 1.20 1.90
CA ALA A 17 -8.99 2.34 1.95
C ALA A 17 -10.44 1.93 1.63
N THR A 18 -10.63 0.99 0.71
CA THR A 18 -11.96 0.45 0.37
C THR A 18 -12.54 -0.30 1.57
N ASN A 19 -11.78 -1.21 2.16
CA ASN A 19 -12.20 -2.00 3.32
C ASN A 19 -12.58 -1.09 4.49
N TYR A 20 -11.78 -0.04 4.72
CA TYR A 20 -12.06 0.94 5.76
C TYR A 20 -13.34 1.74 5.46
N ALA A 21 -13.56 2.16 4.21
CA ALA A 21 -14.78 2.86 3.81
C ALA A 21 -16.04 1.98 3.94
N VAL A 22 -15.92 0.68 3.66
CA VAL A 22 -16.99 -0.31 3.86
C VAL A 22 -17.28 -0.50 5.34
N PHE A 23 -16.24 -0.66 6.18
CA PHE A 23 -16.38 -0.77 7.63
C PHE A 23 -17.09 0.44 8.25
N LEU A 24 -16.80 1.64 7.76
CA LEU A 24 -17.47 2.88 8.18
C LEU A 24 -18.90 3.05 7.62
N GLY A 25 -19.40 2.11 6.81
CA GLY A 25 -20.70 2.20 6.15
C GLY A 25 -20.78 3.32 5.10
N LYS A 26 -19.64 3.88 4.67
CA LYS A 26 -19.58 4.98 3.69
C LYS A 26 -19.64 4.48 2.25
N ARG A 27 -19.51 3.16 2.04
CA ARG A 27 -19.48 2.55 0.70
C ARG A 27 -19.94 1.09 0.74
N PRO A 28 -20.65 0.60 -0.30
CA PRO A 28 -20.96 -0.83 -0.43
C PRO A 28 -19.72 -1.63 -0.88
N ASN A 29 -19.67 -2.91 -0.48
CA ASN A 29 -18.55 -3.81 -0.75
C ASN A 29 -18.28 -4.02 -2.27
N ASP A 30 -19.33 -3.95 -3.09
CA ASP A 30 -19.26 -4.20 -4.53
C ASP A 30 -18.60 -3.08 -5.35
N LYS A 31 -18.33 -1.93 -4.73
CA LYS A 31 -17.75 -0.77 -5.42
C LYS A 31 -16.43 -0.42 -4.74
N PRO A 32 -15.28 -0.95 -5.17
CA PRO A 32 -14.00 -0.52 -4.62
C PRO A 32 -13.66 0.93 -4.99
N LEU A 33 -12.76 1.55 -4.23
CA LEU A 33 -12.14 2.83 -4.60
C LEU A 33 -11.29 2.64 -5.85
N SER A 34 -11.18 3.68 -6.67
CA SER A 34 -10.42 3.62 -7.91
C SER A 34 -9.01 4.18 -7.75
N VAL A 35 -8.13 3.84 -8.69
CA VAL A 35 -6.81 4.48 -8.78
C VAL A 35 -6.92 6.00 -8.97
N LYS A 36 -8.01 6.50 -9.58
CA LYS A 36 -8.27 7.94 -9.71
C LYS A 36 -8.49 8.60 -8.35
N TRP A 37 -9.21 7.92 -7.44
CA TRP A 37 -9.34 8.38 -6.06
C TRP A 37 -7.97 8.43 -5.37
N PHE A 38 -7.15 7.39 -5.55
CA PHE A 38 -5.81 7.34 -4.98
C PHE A 38 -4.93 8.51 -5.44
N LYS A 39 -4.96 8.87 -6.73
CA LYS A 39 -4.22 10.05 -7.24
C LYS A 39 -4.64 11.35 -6.53
N GLY A 40 -5.93 11.56 -6.30
CA GLY A 40 -6.43 12.72 -5.54
C GLY A 40 -6.12 12.65 -4.04
N PHE A 41 -6.01 11.44 -3.48
CA PHE A 41 -5.53 11.23 -2.11
C PHE A 41 -4.04 11.58 -1.98
N GLN A 42 -3.21 11.11 -2.91
CA GLN A 42 -1.77 11.39 -2.94
C GLN A 42 -1.46 12.88 -3.14
N GLN A 43 -2.26 13.62 -3.93
CA GLN A 43 -2.12 15.07 -4.04
C GLN A 43 -2.32 15.81 -2.70
N ARG A 44 -3.17 15.27 -1.81
CA ARG A 44 -3.38 15.81 -0.47
C ARG A 44 -2.36 15.33 0.55
N TRP A 45 -1.65 14.24 0.24
CA TRP A 45 -0.67 13.57 1.10
C TRP A 45 0.60 13.24 0.31
N PRO A 46 1.39 14.25 -0.10
CA PRO A 46 2.54 14.05 -0.98
C PRO A 46 3.66 13.22 -0.34
N GLU A 47 3.75 13.20 0.99
CA GLU A 47 4.72 12.40 1.76
C GLU A 47 4.45 10.89 1.72
N LEU A 48 3.29 10.47 1.20
CA LEU A 48 2.94 9.06 1.08
C LEU A 48 3.83 8.38 0.03
N ARG A 49 4.88 7.68 0.50
CA ARG A 49 5.73 6.85 -0.35
C ARG A 49 5.01 5.57 -0.75
N VAL A 50 4.60 5.49 -2.00
CA VAL A 50 4.02 4.27 -2.60
C VAL A 50 5.03 3.62 -3.52
N VAL A 51 5.26 2.33 -3.31
CA VAL A 51 6.30 1.58 -4.01
C VAL A 51 5.69 0.85 -5.21
N ARG A 52 6.38 0.88 -6.35
CA ARG A 52 5.94 0.13 -7.54
C ARG A 52 6.09 -1.37 -7.29
N PRO A 53 5.19 -2.24 -7.79
CA PRO A 53 5.21 -3.67 -7.50
C PRO A 53 6.56 -4.37 -7.75
N ARG A 54 7.28 -4.01 -8.82
CA ARG A 54 8.62 -4.57 -9.12
C ARG A 54 9.70 -4.15 -8.13
N ALA A 55 9.64 -2.93 -7.62
CA ALA A 55 10.55 -2.51 -6.58
C ALA A 55 10.17 -3.17 -5.25
N LEU A 56 8.87 -3.35 -5.00
CA LEU A 56 8.34 -3.99 -3.80
C LEU A 56 8.76 -5.46 -3.68
N SER A 57 8.74 -6.23 -4.77
CA SER A 57 9.22 -7.62 -4.77
C SER A 57 10.70 -7.70 -4.38
N ASN A 58 11.51 -6.76 -4.88
CA ASN A 58 12.93 -6.70 -4.54
C ASN A 58 13.12 -6.31 -3.07
N TYR A 59 12.42 -5.27 -2.59
CA TYR A 59 12.49 -4.87 -1.18
C TYR A 59 11.98 -5.94 -0.21
N ARG A 60 10.93 -6.70 -0.58
CA ARG A 60 10.42 -7.82 0.23
C ARG A 60 11.40 -8.99 0.23
N ALA A 61 12.03 -9.29 -0.92
CA ALA A 61 13.06 -10.31 -1.01
C ALA A 61 14.30 -9.94 -0.19
N GLU A 62 14.77 -8.70 -0.28
CA GLU A 62 15.89 -8.16 0.52
C GLU A 62 15.57 -8.21 2.02
N ALA A 63 14.37 -7.78 2.44
CA ALA A 63 13.95 -7.85 3.83
C ALA A 63 13.87 -9.30 4.36
N THR A 64 13.50 -10.27 3.51
CA THR A 64 13.44 -11.69 3.90
C THR A 64 14.85 -12.28 4.04
N LEU A 65 15.81 -11.82 3.23
CA LEU A 65 17.21 -12.24 3.32
C LEU A 65 17.89 -11.71 4.59
N GLU A 66 17.62 -10.47 5.02
CA GLU A 66 18.18 -9.92 6.26
C GLU A 66 17.70 -10.65 7.52
N VAL A 67 16.45 -11.14 7.55
CA VAL A 67 15.93 -11.95 8.66
C VAL A 67 16.65 -13.29 8.77
N ASN A 68 17.07 -13.87 7.63
CA ASN A 68 17.67 -15.21 7.56
C ASN A 68 19.18 -15.25 7.86
N VAL A 69 19.85 -14.10 8.00
CA VAL A 69 21.30 -14.00 8.29
C VAL A 69 21.56 -13.86 9.81
N HIS A 70 20.50 -13.72 10.61
CA HIS A 70 20.58 -13.55 12.07
C HIS A 70 19.98 -14.70 12.89
N GLU A 71 19.73 -15.87 12.28
CA GLU A 71 19.44 -17.13 13.00
C GLU A 71 20.69 -17.99 13.20
#